data_AF-A0A7C5NTS1-F1
#
_entry.id   AF-A0A7C5NTS1-F1
#
_cell.length_a   1.000
_cell.length_b   1.000
_cell.length_c   1.000
_cell.angle_alpha   90.00
_cell.angle_beta   90.00
_cell.angle_gamma   90.00
#
_symmetry.space_group_name_H-M   'P 1'
#
loop_
_entity.id
_entity.type
_entity.pdbx_description
1 polymer ?
#
loop_
_entity_poly.entity_id
_entity_poly.type
_entity_poly.pdbx_seq_one_letter_code
_entity_poly.pdbx_strand_id
1 'polypeptide(L)'
;MKLTQVYNKFNDSSNHSIANRNVLDINSRKNGKKPKLIVSTRKYFYLLNPDDIYYLKADSNYCNIVMKDNKPILSSKTLKHYASLLVDFPFIRVHGSYLVNTNKIHLLEKKGD
;
A
#
# COMPACT_ATOMS: atom_id res chain seq x y z
N MET A 1 -20.74 -16.06 3.00
CA MET A 1 -19.92 -15.27 3.93
C MET A 1 -19.52 -13.96 3.26
N LYS A 2 -20.01 -12.80 3.73
CA LYS A 2 -19.58 -11.50 3.18
C LYS A 2 -18.25 -11.13 3.83
N LEU A 3 -17.21 -10.84 3.03
CA LEU A 3 -15.86 -10.44 3.48
C LEU A 3 -15.87 -9.29 4.51
N THR A 4 -16.92 -8.48 4.52
CA THR A 4 -17.16 -7.44 5.53
C THR A 4 -17.30 -7.96 6.96
N GLN A 5 -17.80 -9.19 7.18
CA GLN A 5 -17.92 -9.78 8.53
C GLN A 5 -16.56 -10.18 9.11
N VAL A 6 -15.58 -10.54 8.26
CA VAL A 6 -14.23 -10.93 8.71
C VAL A 6 -13.46 -9.71 9.21
N TYR A 7 -13.67 -8.54 8.60
CA TYR A 7 -13.01 -7.30 8.99
C TYR A 7 -13.56 -6.74 10.31
N ASN A 8 -14.88 -6.73 10.50
CA ASN A 8 -15.48 -6.18 11.73
C ASN A 8 -15.10 -6.97 13.00
N LYS A 9 -14.92 -8.29 12.89
CA LYS A 9 -14.43 -9.13 14.00
C LYS A 9 -12.98 -8.83 14.40
N PHE A 10 -12.21 -8.17 13.53
CA PHE A 10 -10.80 -7.84 13.77
C PHE A 10 -10.60 -6.48 14.46
N ASN A 11 -11.63 -5.61 14.47
CA ASN A 11 -11.53 -4.24 14.96
C ASN A 11 -12.07 -4.05 16.39
N ASP A 12 -12.63 -5.10 17.00
CA ASP A 12 -13.35 -5.07 18.29
C ASP A 12 -12.48 -5.47 19.50
N SER A 13 -11.17 -5.32 19.42
CA SER A 13 -10.26 -5.52 20.55
C SER A 13 -9.51 -4.23 20.87
N SER A 14 -10.20 -3.40 21.63
CA SER A 14 -9.71 -2.27 22.40
C SER A 14 -8.44 -2.62 23.18
N ASN A 15 -7.29 -2.07 22.77
CA ASN A 15 -6.36 -1.27 23.57
C ASN A 15 -4.96 -1.14 22.92
N HIS A 16 -4.57 0.14 22.73
CA HIS A 16 -3.22 0.71 22.62
C HIS A 16 -2.02 -0.25 22.38
N SER A 17 -1.55 -0.35 21.11
CA SER A 17 -0.18 -0.70 20.64
C SER A 17 -0.11 -1.14 19.16
N ILE A 18 -1.24 -1.11 18.44
CA ILE A 18 -1.41 -1.73 17.11
C ILE A 18 -1.21 -0.74 15.93
N ALA A 19 -0.39 0.31 16.06
CA ALA A 19 -0.09 1.19 14.92
C ALA A 19 0.66 0.47 13.78
N ASN A 20 1.24 -0.71 14.04
CA ASN A 20 2.10 -1.47 13.12
C ASN A 20 1.60 -2.88 12.78
N ARG A 21 0.29 -3.09 12.59
CA ARG A 21 -0.25 -4.45 12.31
C ARG A 21 -1.21 -4.53 11.12
N ASN A 22 -0.96 -3.72 10.08
CA ASN A 22 -1.75 -3.73 8.83
C ASN A 22 -0.99 -4.26 7.61
N VAL A 23 -0.02 -5.14 7.84
CA VAL A 23 0.38 -6.14 6.84
C VAL A 23 -0.19 -7.44 7.36
N LEU A 24 -1.19 -8.01 6.68
CA LEU A 24 -1.62 -9.35 7.02
C LEU A 24 -0.43 -10.29 6.81
N ASP A 25 0.10 -10.69 7.96
CA ASP A 25 0.82 -11.92 8.25
C ASP A 25 2.36 -11.84 8.30
N ILE A 26 2.85 -11.39 9.46
CA ILE A 26 4.23 -11.65 9.91
C ILE A 26 4.49 -13.19 9.97
N ASN A 27 3.45 -14.03 10.06
CA ASN A 27 3.58 -15.49 10.01
C ASN A 27 3.54 -16.08 8.59
N SER A 28 3.23 -15.30 7.53
CA SER A 28 3.23 -15.80 6.14
C SER A 28 4.64 -16.01 5.61
N ARG A 29 5.64 -15.38 6.24
CA ARG A 29 7.05 -15.65 5.97
C ARG A 29 7.42 -17.12 6.23
N LYS A 30 6.72 -17.82 7.14
CA LYS A 30 6.94 -19.25 7.40
C LYS A 30 6.41 -20.17 6.29
N ASN A 31 5.51 -19.70 5.43
CA ASN A 31 4.88 -20.48 4.35
C ASN A 31 5.20 -19.96 2.93
N GLY A 32 6.19 -19.07 2.78
CA GLY A 32 6.61 -18.55 1.47
C GLY A 32 5.57 -17.65 0.76
N LYS A 33 4.50 -17.23 1.44
CA LYS A 33 3.48 -16.36 0.85
C LYS A 33 3.87 -14.89 0.96
N LYS A 34 3.92 -14.19 -0.18
CA LYS A 34 4.18 -12.75 -0.21
C LYS A 34 3.04 -11.97 0.44
N PRO A 35 3.33 -10.99 1.31
CA PRO A 35 2.30 -10.19 1.97
C PRO A 35 1.49 -9.38 0.94
N LYS A 36 0.17 -9.26 1.19
CA LYS A 36 -0.75 -8.47 0.36
C LYS A 36 -1.00 -7.10 0.99
N LEU A 37 -1.10 -6.06 0.16
CA LEU A 37 -1.47 -4.71 0.57
C LEU A 37 -3.00 -4.56 0.52
N ILE A 38 -3.60 -4.15 1.64
CA ILE A 38 -5.02 -3.80 1.67
C ILE A 38 -5.18 -2.32 1.35
N VAL A 39 -6.00 -2.01 0.36
CA VAL A 39 -6.32 -0.65 -0.06
C VAL A 39 -7.80 -0.38 0.14
N SER A 40 -8.11 0.55 1.02
CA SER A 40 -9.47 1.04 1.24
C SER A 40 -9.81 2.14 0.25
N THR A 41 -10.93 2.01 -0.46
CA THR A 41 -11.53 3.09 -1.25
C THR A 41 -12.85 3.52 -0.59
N ARG A 42 -13.58 4.45 -1.22
CA ARG A 42 -14.91 4.85 -0.72
C ARG A 42 -15.94 3.72 -0.78
N LYS A 43 -15.79 2.76 -1.70
CA LYS A 43 -16.81 1.72 -1.96
C LYS A 43 -16.30 0.30 -1.66
N TYR A 44 -15.02 0.03 -1.93
CA TYR A 44 -14.46 -1.32 -1.91
C TYR A 44 -13.11 -1.37 -1.20
N PHE A 45 -12.74 -2.56 -0.75
CA PHE A 45 -11.38 -2.89 -0.36
C PHE A 45 -10.73 -3.71 -1.47
N TYR A 46 -9.47 -3.40 -1.78
CA TYR A 46 -8.66 -4.14 -2.74
C TYR A 46 -7.53 -4.86 -2.00
N LEU A 47 -7.30 -6.13 -2.32
CA LEU A 47 -6.09 -6.86 -1.93
C LEU A 47 -5.12 -6.84 -3.11
N LEU A 48 -4.07 -6.04 -2.99
CA LEU A 48 -3.07 -5.84 -4.02
C LEU A 48 -1.78 -6.59 -3.68
N ASN A 49 -1.04 -7.00 -4.70
CA ASN A 49 0.34 -7.42 -4.53
C ASN A 49 1.24 -6.17 -4.62
N PRO A 50 2.08 -5.87 -3.61
CA PRO A 50 3.01 -4.74 -3.69
C PRO A 50 3.92 -4.79 -4.92
N ASP A 51 4.28 -5.99 -5.39
CA ASP A 51 5.10 -6.18 -6.58
C ASP A 51 4.42 -5.75 -7.89
N ASP A 52 3.10 -5.54 -7.91
CA ASP A 52 2.37 -5.12 -9.12
C ASP A 52 2.17 -3.59 -9.18
N ILE A 53 2.57 -2.89 -8.12
CA ILE A 53 2.42 -1.43 -7.98
C ILE A 53 3.68 -0.75 -8.52
N TYR A 54 3.47 0.23 -9.42
CA TYR A 54 4.54 1.07 -9.95
C TYR A 54 4.86 2.22 -9.01
N TYR A 55 3.85 3.00 -8.65
CA TYR A 55 4.01 4.13 -7.74
C TYR A 55 2.68 4.55 -7.14
N LEU A 56 2.77 5.35 -6.08
CA LEU A 56 1.67 6.02 -5.43
C LEU A 56 1.86 7.52 -5.59
N LYS A 57 0.78 8.22 -5.94
CA LYS A 57 0.73 9.67 -6.08
C LYS A 57 -0.24 10.26 -5.06
N ALA A 58 0.23 11.22 -4.27
CA ALA A 58 -0.62 11.97 -3.35
C ALA A 58 -1.66 12.79 -4.12
N ASP A 59 -2.89 12.79 -3.61
CA ASP A 59 -4.00 13.60 -4.08
C ASP A 59 -4.71 14.19 -2.87
N SER A 60 -4.13 15.26 -2.32
CA SER A 60 -4.52 15.83 -1.02
C SER A 60 -4.50 14.76 0.09
N ASN A 61 -5.65 14.47 0.70
CA ASN A 61 -5.81 13.44 1.73
C ASN A 61 -6.06 12.03 1.18
N TYR A 62 -5.98 11.87 -0.13
CA TYR A 62 -6.12 10.61 -0.84
C TYR A 62 -4.80 10.22 -1.50
N CYS A 63 -4.76 9.00 -2.03
CA CYS A 63 -3.63 8.52 -2.78
C CYS A 63 -4.08 7.72 -4.00
N ASN A 64 -3.59 8.09 -5.17
CA ASN A 64 -3.75 7.31 -6.38
C ASN A 64 -2.68 6.22 -6.42
N ILE A 65 -3.10 4.97 -6.51
CA ILE A 65 -2.21 3.80 -6.62
C ILE A 65 -2.19 3.36 -8.07
N VAL A 66 -1.01 3.43 -8.68
CA VAL A 66 -0.80 3.12 -10.09
C VAL A 66 -0.14 1.76 -10.22
N MET A 67 -0.75 0.89 -11.01
CA MET A 67 -0.34 -0.50 -11.22
C MET A 67 -0.31 -0.80 -12.72
N LYS A 68 0.32 -1.91 -13.08
CA LYS A 68 0.32 -2.41 -14.45
C LYS A 68 -1.11 -2.72 -14.93
N ASP A 69 -1.42 -2.27 -16.15
CA ASP A 69 -2.63 -2.60 -16.93
C ASP A 69 -3.98 -2.35 -16.22
N ASN A 70 -4.00 -1.55 -15.16
CA ASN A 70 -5.21 -1.25 -14.38
C ASN A 70 -5.45 0.26 -14.27
N LYS A 71 -6.73 0.63 -14.16
CA LYS A 71 -7.11 2.00 -13.81
C LYS A 71 -6.54 2.33 -12.42
N PRO A 72 -6.01 3.55 -12.19
CA PRO A 72 -5.53 3.97 -10.89
C PRO A 72 -6.61 3.78 -9.81
N ILE A 73 -6.21 3.25 -8.66
CA ILE A 73 -7.11 3.07 -7.51
C ILE A 73 -6.97 4.28 -6.60
N LEU A 74 -8.09 5.00 -6.38
CA LEU A 74 -8.13 6.10 -5.43
C LEU A 74 -8.37 5.56 -4.02
N SER A 75 -7.29 5.52 -3.23
CA SER A 75 -7.32 5.15 -1.82
C SER A 75 -7.79 6.29 -0.93
N SER A 76 -8.57 5.96 0.11
CA SER A 76 -8.97 6.86 1.20
C SER A 76 -7.89 7.13 2.24
N LYS A 77 -6.66 6.66 2.01
CA LYS A 77 -5.50 6.88 2.88
C LYS A 77 -4.48 7.82 2.22
N THR A 78 -3.74 8.53 3.05
CA THR A 78 -2.72 9.50 2.61
C THR A 78 -1.43 8.82 2.15
N LEU A 79 -0.62 9.52 1.36
CA LEU A 79 0.71 9.03 0.97
C LEU A 79 1.61 8.78 2.19
N LYS A 80 1.49 9.60 3.25
CA LYS A 80 2.26 9.41 4.50
C LYS A 80 1.95 8.06 5.15
N HIS A 81 0.67 7.66 5.18
CA HIS A 81 0.27 6.36 5.68
C HIS A 81 0.93 5.22 4.88
N TYR A 82 0.91 5.31 3.55
CA TYR A 82 1.54 4.30 2.69
C TYR A 82 3.07 4.27 2.80
N ALA A 83 3.72 5.41 2.96
CA ALA A 83 5.16 5.47 3.15
C ALA A 83 5.59 4.72 4.43
N SER A 84 4.82 4.86 5.52
CA SER A 84 5.06 4.08 6.75
C SER A 84 4.70 2.61 6.58
N LEU A 85 3.62 2.30 5.87
CA LEU A 85 3.13 0.92 5.67
C LEU A 85 4.06 0.10 4.76
N LEU A 86 4.69 0.74 3.78
CA LEU A 86 5.55 0.11 2.77
C LEU A 86 7.05 0.26 3.09
N VAL A 87 7.40 0.58 4.34
CA VAL A 87 8.79 0.81 4.75
C VAL A 87 9.70 -0.41 4.54
N ASP A 88 9.17 -1.62 4.71
CA ASP A 88 9.90 -2.89 4.51
C ASP A 88 9.81 -3.42 3.07
N PHE A 89 9.25 -2.64 2.15
CA PHE A 89 9.09 -2.98 0.74
C PHE A 89 10.02 -2.11 -0.10
N PRO A 90 10.28 -2.47 -1.37
CA PRO A 90 11.15 -1.71 -2.28
C PRO A 90 10.47 -0.41 -2.75
N PHE A 91 10.01 0.44 -1.84
CA PHE A 91 9.40 1.74 -2.13
C PHE A 91 10.24 2.87 -1.57
N ILE A 92 10.44 3.91 -2.37
CA ILE A 92 11.16 5.12 -1.97
C ILE A 92 10.32 6.37 -2.23
N ARG A 93 10.33 7.29 -1.26
CA ARG A 93 9.63 8.57 -1.39
C ARG A 93 10.56 9.56 -2.10
N VAL A 94 10.35 9.75 -3.40
CA VAL A 94 11.17 10.64 -4.24
C VAL A 94 10.74 12.11 -4.18
N HIS A 95 9.50 12.38 -3.77
CA HIS A 95 8.95 13.73 -3.65
C HIS A 95 7.88 13.78 -2.55
N GLY A 96 7.45 14.98 -2.15
CA GLY A 96 6.32 15.18 -1.24
C GLY A 96 5.04 14.46 -1.70
N SER A 97 4.88 14.30 -3.02
CA SER A 97 3.68 13.73 -3.64
C SER A 97 3.88 12.37 -4.31
N TYR A 98 5.06 11.74 -4.23
CA TYR A 98 5.35 10.49 -4.93
C TYR A 98 6.10 9.48 -4.07
N LEU A 99 5.62 8.24 -4.08
CA LEU A 99 6.27 7.06 -3.51
C LEU A 99 6.38 6.00 -4.61
N VAL A 100 7.60 5.62 -4.99
CA VAL A 100 7.88 4.83 -6.20
C VAL A 100 8.43 3.47 -5.82
N ASN A 101 7.99 2.42 -6.49
CA ASN A 101 8.57 1.09 -6.37
C ASN A 101 9.89 1.02 -7.14
N THR A 102 11.01 0.84 -6.44
CA THR A 102 12.35 0.82 -7.02
C THR A 102 12.57 -0.39 -7.94
N ASN A 103 11.88 -1.50 -7.70
CA ASN A 103 11.95 -2.69 -8.57
C ASN A 103 11.28 -2.47 -9.94
N LYS A 104 10.60 -1.33 -10.14
CA LYS A 104 9.89 -0.98 -11.37
C LYS A 104 10.56 0.14 -12.15
N ILE A 105 11.72 0.61 -11.70
CA ILE A 105 12.50 1.64 -12.38
C ILE A 105 13.43 0.95 -13.37
N HIS A 106 13.34 1.34 -14.66
CA HIS A 106 14.20 0.81 -15.71
C HIS A 106 15.28 1.81 -16.17
N LEU A 107 14.97 3.11 -16.10
CA LEU A 107 15.83 4.20 -16.55
C LEU A 107 15.60 5.40 -15.64
N LEU A 108 16.67 6.11 -15.30
CA LEU A 108 16.62 7.41 -14.65
C LEU A 108 17.40 8.40 -15.53
N GLU A 109 16.74 9.47 -15.96
CA GLU A 109 17.39 10.55 -16.67
C GLU A 109 18.09 11.47 -15.66
N LYS A 110 19.39 11.71 -15.86
CA LYS A 110 20.10 12.76 -15.13
C LYS A 110 19.67 14.09 -15.73
N LYS A 111 19.13 14.98 -14.91
CA LYS A 111 18.93 16.37 -15.33
C LYS A 111 20.31 16.94 -15.67
N GLY A 112 20.54 17.27 -16.95
CA GLY A 112 21.75 17.96 -17.38
C GLY A 112 21.81 19.32 -16.69
N ASP A 113 22.99 19.65 -16.17
CA ASP A 113 23.30 20.98 -15.62
C ASP A 113 23.17 22.06 -16.70
#